data_AF-A0A9W8JYB2-F1
#
_entry.id   AF-A0A9W8JYB2-F1
#
_cell.length_a   1.000
_cell.length_b   1.000
_cell.length_c   1.000
_cell.angle_alpha   90.00
_cell.angle_beta   90.00
_cell.angle_gamma   90.00
#
_symmetry.space_group_name_H-M   'P 1'
#
loop_
_entity.id
_entity.type
_entity.pdbx_description
1 polymer ?
#
loop_
_entity_poly.entity_id
_entity_poly.type
_entity_poly.pdbx_seq_one_letter_code
_entity_poly.pdbx_strand_id
1 'polypeptide(L)'
;MLFLRFLHTMVLLFLVHETTSAPISIKYVDPRISLRPHLKSILEGVKEEANDQIAKMQHVLRFPLNVDHKKILTTAFGPKYNLEEIRKNVNTVHHGILIAQDLFRRMPKPNTLARTMISEYDDSDRWVQFSTKFYAHTMTVRQQAGTLIHEASHQLFRAVDKWTREGKPRPMTTTEAKNATRFYCGYYHADFEHLKATVSEKMDRNADSYKIFGHLAKYGFDVSYANDFPHEWLEPPIVSVQKPRTIPRPLGPRVRDRGPKTTNKAIGKPLSGRPSQKS
;
A
#
# COMPACT_ATOMS: atom_id res chain seq x y z
N MET A 1 -33.63 -47.56 45.66
CA MET A 1 -33.71 -47.32 44.20
C MET A 1 -32.98 -46.01 43.94
N LEU A 2 -31.68 -46.07 43.63
CA LEU A 2 -31.13 -46.02 42.26
C LEU A 2 -31.75 -44.83 41.51
N PHE A 3 -31.03 -43.75 41.23
CA PHE A 3 -30.10 -43.70 40.10
C PHE A 3 -29.01 -42.64 40.35
N LEU A 4 -27.84 -43.12 40.73
CA LEU A 4 -26.54 -42.48 40.55
C LEU A 4 -26.18 -42.69 39.07
N ARG A 5 -26.39 -41.70 38.19
CA ARG A 5 -25.86 -41.69 36.82
C ARG A 5 -25.09 -40.38 36.62
N PHE A 6 -23.78 -40.41 36.82
CA PHE A 6 -22.81 -40.43 35.72
C PHE A 6 -23.06 -39.34 34.66
N LEU A 7 -22.99 -38.07 35.06
CA LEU A 7 -22.60 -37.03 34.11
C LEU A 7 -21.07 -36.92 34.18
N HIS A 8 -20.42 -37.84 33.47
CA HIS A 8 -18.99 -37.75 33.15
C HIS A 8 -18.75 -36.37 32.55
N THR A 9 -18.13 -35.53 33.36
CA THR A 9 -17.51 -34.28 32.95
C THR A 9 -16.36 -34.65 32.01
N MET A 10 -16.67 -34.91 30.73
CA MET A 10 -15.66 -34.93 29.67
C MET A 10 -15.17 -33.50 29.49
N VAL A 11 -14.26 -33.10 30.37
CA VAL A 11 -13.30 -32.05 30.11
C VAL A 11 -12.44 -32.56 28.96
N LEU A 12 -12.91 -32.37 27.72
CA LEU A 12 -12.05 -32.45 26.55
C LEU A 12 -11.03 -31.31 26.70
N LEU A 13 -9.90 -31.63 27.33
CA LEU A 13 -8.65 -30.92 27.09
C LEU A 13 -8.34 -31.13 25.60
N PHE A 14 -8.91 -30.26 24.76
CA PHE A 14 -8.28 -29.95 23.48
C PHE A 14 -6.93 -29.33 23.85
N LEU A 15 -5.90 -30.17 23.94
CA LEU A 15 -4.52 -29.77 23.70
C LEU A 15 -4.48 -29.26 22.27
N VAL A 16 -4.94 -28.02 22.08
CA VAL A 16 -4.65 -27.22 20.91
C VAL A 16 -3.14 -27.19 20.87
N HIS A 17 -2.56 -28.07 20.06
CA HIS A 17 -1.21 -27.88 19.60
C HIS A 17 -1.28 -26.54 18.89
N GLU A 18 -0.89 -25.48 19.58
CA GLU A 18 -0.53 -24.23 18.95
C GLU A 18 0.62 -24.65 18.03
N THR A 19 0.28 -25.01 16.78
CA THR A 19 1.26 -25.05 15.72
C THR A 19 1.85 -23.66 15.77
N THR A 20 3.07 -23.55 16.27
CA THR A 20 3.84 -22.33 16.35
C THR A 20 3.99 -21.86 14.92
N SER A 21 2.99 -21.11 14.48
CA SER A 21 2.86 -20.61 13.14
C SER A 21 4.16 -19.90 12.82
N ALA A 22 4.75 -20.26 11.68
CA ALA A 22 5.99 -19.64 11.27
C ALA A 22 5.73 -18.14 11.01
N PRO A 23 6.57 -17.24 11.53
CA PRO A 23 6.51 -15.81 11.25
C PRO A 23 6.64 -15.49 9.74
N ILE A 24 6.30 -14.25 9.34
CA ILE A 24 6.45 -13.82 7.95
C ILE A 24 7.91 -14.02 7.54
N SER A 25 8.09 -14.66 6.39
CA SER A 25 9.39 -14.97 5.83
C SER A 25 9.66 -14.12 4.60
N ILE A 26 10.94 -13.92 4.26
CA ILE A 26 11.35 -13.17 3.06
C ILE A 26 12.10 -14.13 2.15
N LYS A 27 11.61 -14.26 0.91
CA LYS A 27 12.32 -14.95 -0.17
C LYS A 27 12.98 -13.91 -1.07
N TYR A 28 14.30 -13.91 -1.10
CA TYR A 28 15.09 -13.08 -1.99
C TYR A 28 15.19 -13.74 -3.36
N VAL A 29 14.72 -13.06 -4.40
CA VAL A 29 14.78 -13.56 -5.79
C VAL A 29 15.87 -12.89 -6.63
N ASP A 30 16.47 -11.81 -6.12
CA ASP A 30 17.57 -11.13 -6.81
C ASP A 30 18.92 -11.75 -6.40
N PRO A 31 19.69 -12.38 -7.31
CA PRO A 31 20.97 -13.00 -6.97
C PRO A 31 22.01 -11.97 -6.47
N ARG A 32 21.86 -10.69 -6.82
CA ARG A 32 22.74 -9.60 -6.35
C ARG A 32 22.59 -9.32 -4.86
N ILE A 33 21.61 -9.91 -4.18
CA ILE A 33 21.50 -9.87 -2.71
C ILE A 33 22.79 -10.33 -2.03
N SER A 34 23.44 -11.35 -2.59
CA SER A 34 24.71 -11.91 -2.11
C SER A 34 25.83 -10.87 -2.09
N LEU A 35 25.78 -9.88 -2.99
CA LEU A 35 26.75 -8.78 -3.08
C LEU A 35 26.47 -7.66 -2.07
N ARG A 36 25.36 -7.73 -1.33
CA ARG A 36 24.90 -6.68 -0.40
C ARG A 36 24.46 -7.28 0.94
N PRO A 37 25.35 -8.00 1.65
CA PRO A 37 25.01 -8.70 2.89
C PRO A 37 24.50 -7.76 4.00
N HIS A 38 25.00 -6.52 4.05
CA HIS A 38 24.54 -5.53 5.03
C HIS A 38 23.07 -5.14 4.83
N LEU A 39 22.60 -4.95 3.59
CA LEU A 39 21.19 -4.64 3.32
C LEU A 39 20.28 -5.82 3.65
N LYS A 40 20.74 -7.04 3.34
CA LYS A 40 20.04 -8.26 3.76
C LYS A 40 19.92 -8.30 5.28
N SER A 41 21.00 -8.05 6.02
CA SER A 41 20.99 -8.03 7.49
C SER A 41 20.04 -6.99 8.06
N ILE A 42 19.98 -5.79 7.47
CA ILE A 42 19.00 -4.76 7.88
C ILE A 42 17.59 -5.27 7.67
N LEU A 43 17.29 -5.81 6.48
CA LEU A 43 15.95 -6.30 6.17
C LEU A 43 15.54 -7.52 7.02
N GLU A 44 16.48 -8.38 7.43
CA GLU A 44 16.23 -9.45 8.40
C GLU A 44 15.88 -8.89 9.80
N GLY A 45 16.59 -7.86 10.29
CA GLY A 45 16.23 -7.20 11.54
C GLY A 45 14.86 -6.49 11.47
N VAL A 46 14.55 -5.87 10.33
CA VAL A 46 13.22 -5.29 10.08
C VAL A 46 12.13 -6.36 10.06
N LYS A 47 12.42 -7.54 9.49
CA LYS A 47 11.50 -8.69 9.48
C LYS A 47 11.20 -9.18 10.89
N GLU A 48 12.19 -9.23 11.77
CA GLU A 48 11.97 -9.58 13.19
C GLU A 48 11.03 -8.58 13.87
N GLU A 49 11.30 -7.28 13.71
CA GLU A 49 10.44 -6.22 14.23
C GLU A 49 9.01 -6.29 13.67
N ALA A 50 8.85 -6.56 12.38
CA ALA A 50 7.54 -6.72 11.75
C ALA A 50 6.77 -7.92 12.32
N ASN A 51 7.47 -9.03 12.58
CA ASN A 51 6.87 -10.21 13.19
C ASN A 51 6.38 -9.97 14.61
N ASP A 52 7.13 -9.20 15.40
CA ASP A 52 6.66 -8.76 16.72
C ASP A 52 5.37 -7.94 16.59
N GLN A 53 5.31 -6.98 15.66
CA GLN A 53 4.11 -6.18 15.43
C GLN A 53 2.92 -7.06 15.03
N ILE A 54 3.12 -8.02 14.12
CA ILE A 54 2.09 -8.97 13.69
C ILE A 54 1.60 -9.85 14.86
N ALA A 55 2.49 -10.33 15.70
CA ALA A 55 2.12 -11.10 16.89
C ALA A 55 1.25 -10.26 17.86
N LYS A 56 1.57 -8.97 18.01
CA LYS A 56 0.74 -8.04 18.80
C LYS A 56 -0.60 -7.75 18.13
N MET A 57 -0.66 -7.64 16.80
CA MET A 57 -1.92 -7.54 16.06
C MET A 57 -2.82 -8.75 16.33
N GLN A 58 -2.27 -9.96 16.29
CA GLN A 58 -3.01 -11.19 16.62
C GLN A 58 -3.53 -11.17 18.06
N HIS A 59 -2.73 -10.67 19.02
CA HIS A 59 -3.18 -10.48 20.40
C HIS A 59 -4.38 -9.52 20.48
N VAL A 60 -4.32 -8.37 19.82
CA VAL A 60 -5.44 -7.41 19.76
C VAL A 60 -6.70 -8.08 19.19
N LEU A 61 -6.56 -8.87 18.12
CA LEU A 61 -7.66 -9.57 17.46
C LEU A 61 -8.27 -10.71 18.26
N ARG A 62 -7.55 -11.29 19.24
CA ARG A 62 -8.08 -12.29 20.18
C ARG A 62 -9.02 -11.66 21.21
N PHE A 63 -8.78 -10.40 21.59
CA PHE A 63 -9.57 -9.70 22.60
C PHE A 63 -10.14 -8.38 22.06
N PRO A 64 -10.98 -8.40 21.00
CA PRO A 64 -11.41 -7.18 20.30
C PRO A 64 -12.38 -6.32 21.12
N LEU A 65 -12.96 -6.84 22.21
CA LEU A 65 -13.87 -6.13 23.10
C LEU A 65 -13.14 -5.39 24.24
N ASN A 66 -11.85 -5.64 24.44
CA ASN A 66 -11.04 -4.82 25.34
C ASN A 66 -11.05 -3.36 24.83
N VAL A 67 -11.20 -2.39 25.73
CA VAL A 67 -11.39 -0.97 25.38
C VAL A 67 -10.23 -0.43 24.56
N ASP A 68 -8.99 -0.73 24.94
CA ASP A 68 -7.80 -0.27 24.23
C ASP A 68 -7.65 -0.96 22.87
N HIS A 69 -7.91 -2.26 22.82
CA HIS A 69 -7.90 -3.04 21.57
C HIS A 69 -8.95 -2.54 20.58
N LYS A 70 -10.16 -2.25 21.06
CA LYS A 70 -11.22 -1.64 20.25
C LYS A 70 -10.78 -0.27 19.74
N LYS A 71 -10.16 0.56 20.59
CA LYS A 71 -9.61 1.85 20.20
C LYS A 71 -8.59 1.70 19.07
N ILE A 72 -7.61 0.79 19.22
CA ILE A 72 -6.60 0.47 18.19
C ILE A 72 -7.28 0.09 16.86
N LEU A 73 -8.23 -0.86 16.89
CA LEU A 73 -8.94 -1.30 15.67
C LEU A 73 -9.72 -0.16 15.02
N THR A 74 -10.43 0.65 15.80
CA THR A 74 -11.16 1.80 15.26
C THR A 74 -10.24 2.90 14.72
N THR A 75 -9.07 3.12 15.31
CA THR A 75 -8.08 4.07 14.80
C THR A 75 -7.50 3.60 13.47
N ALA A 76 -7.19 2.30 13.34
CA ALA A 76 -6.62 1.75 12.13
C ALA A 76 -7.64 1.55 11.00
N PHE A 77 -8.87 1.10 11.29
CA PHE A 77 -9.83 0.67 10.26
C PHE A 77 -11.14 1.48 10.25
N GLY A 78 -11.35 2.40 11.19
CA GLY A 78 -12.60 3.14 11.33
C GLY A 78 -13.66 2.37 12.13
N PRO A 79 -14.84 2.95 12.40
CA PRO A 79 -15.79 2.43 13.40
C PRO A 79 -16.55 1.17 12.97
N LYS A 80 -16.68 0.88 11.67
CA LYS A 80 -17.42 -0.30 11.15
C LYS A 80 -16.49 -1.32 10.49
N TYR A 81 -15.30 -1.52 11.03
CA TYR A 81 -14.29 -2.42 10.46
C TYR A 81 -14.79 -3.87 10.32
N ASN A 82 -14.33 -4.56 9.28
CA ASN A 82 -14.61 -5.99 9.07
C ASN A 82 -13.62 -6.86 9.87
N LEU A 83 -13.98 -7.21 11.11
CA LEU A 83 -13.10 -7.95 12.01
C LEU A 83 -12.66 -9.33 11.47
N GLU A 84 -13.56 -10.02 10.77
CA GLU A 84 -13.29 -11.36 10.23
C GLU A 84 -12.23 -11.31 9.12
N GLU A 85 -12.40 -10.40 8.15
CA GLU A 85 -11.43 -10.24 7.06
C GLU A 85 -10.09 -9.70 7.58
N ILE A 86 -10.09 -8.81 8.59
CA ILE A 86 -8.86 -8.36 9.26
C ILE A 86 -8.13 -9.54 9.91
N ARG A 87 -8.82 -10.43 10.64
CA ARG A 87 -8.21 -11.63 11.23
C ARG A 87 -7.57 -12.51 10.17
N LYS A 88 -8.30 -12.80 9.10
CA LYS A 88 -7.80 -13.59 7.96
C LYS A 88 -6.58 -12.93 7.33
N ASN A 89 -6.60 -11.62 7.09
CA ASN A 89 -5.50 -10.91 6.47
C ASN A 89 -4.27 -10.86 7.37
N VAL A 90 -4.41 -10.58 8.67
CA VAL A 90 -3.29 -10.65 9.63
C VAL A 90 -2.71 -12.05 9.69
N ASN A 91 -3.55 -13.09 9.69
CA ASN A 91 -3.08 -14.47 9.63
C ASN A 91 -2.32 -14.76 8.33
N THR A 92 -2.79 -14.20 7.20
CA THR A 92 -2.14 -14.32 5.90
C THR A 92 -0.76 -13.64 5.89
N VAL A 93 -0.62 -12.46 6.50
CA VAL A 93 0.70 -11.83 6.67
C VAL A 93 1.60 -12.70 7.53
N HIS A 94 1.09 -13.16 8.68
CA HIS A 94 1.87 -13.92 9.64
C HIS A 94 2.51 -15.17 9.03
N HIS A 95 1.80 -15.89 8.16
CA HIS A 95 2.30 -17.11 7.51
C HIS A 95 2.85 -16.85 6.10
N GLY A 96 2.91 -15.59 5.67
CA GLY A 96 3.24 -15.21 4.31
C GLY A 96 4.71 -15.42 3.96
N ILE A 97 4.96 -15.56 2.66
CA ILE A 97 6.31 -15.45 2.09
C ILE A 97 6.35 -14.17 1.26
N LEU A 98 7.04 -13.16 1.77
CA LEU A 98 7.28 -11.92 1.06
C LEU A 98 8.38 -12.14 0.01
N ILE A 99 8.06 -11.99 -1.26
CA ILE A 99 9.04 -12.06 -2.34
C ILE A 99 9.71 -10.69 -2.46
N ALA A 100 11.00 -10.60 -2.11
CA ALA A 100 11.78 -9.37 -2.22
C ALA A 100 12.73 -9.44 -3.43
N GLN A 101 12.66 -8.41 -4.27
CA GLN A 101 13.53 -8.21 -5.42
C GLN A 101 14.31 -6.90 -5.23
N ASP A 102 15.57 -6.88 -5.65
CA ASP A 102 16.44 -5.69 -5.74
C ASP A 102 16.35 -4.76 -4.51
N LEU A 103 17.14 -5.07 -3.48
CA LEU A 103 17.20 -4.28 -2.24
C LEU A 103 17.83 -2.89 -2.43
N PHE A 104 18.18 -2.47 -3.64
CA PHE A 104 18.83 -1.17 -3.82
C PHE A 104 18.57 -0.56 -5.19
N ARG A 105 17.31 -0.52 -5.59
CA ARG A 105 16.93 0.17 -6.82
C ARG A 105 16.66 1.64 -6.55
N ARG A 106 17.20 2.51 -7.41
CA ARG A 106 16.73 3.90 -7.48
C ARG A 106 15.27 3.88 -7.94
N MET A 107 14.36 4.25 -7.04
CA MET A 107 12.95 4.33 -7.37
C MET A 107 12.69 5.45 -8.38
N PRO A 108 11.70 5.30 -9.28
CA PRO A 108 11.33 6.35 -10.22
C PRO A 108 10.88 7.64 -9.54
N LYS A 109 10.33 7.53 -8.31
CA LYS A 109 9.88 8.66 -7.49
C LYS A 109 10.83 8.82 -6.29
N PRO A 110 11.32 10.04 -6.02
CA PRO A 110 12.37 10.28 -5.02
C PRO A 110 11.93 9.99 -3.57
N ASN A 111 10.62 9.87 -3.30
CA ASN A 111 10.06 9.68 -1.95
C ASN A 111 9.41 8.30 -1.76
N THR A 112 9.55 7.39 -2.71
CA THR A 112 9.02 6.03 -2.57
C THR A 112 9.94 5.20 -1.67
N LEU A 113 9.42 4.76 -0.52
CA LEU A 113 10.15 3.89 0.42
C LEU A 113 10.29 2.48 -0.14
N ALA A 114 9.17 1.90 -0.58
CA ALA A 114 9.10 0.60 -1.21
C ALA A 114 7.99 0.59 -2.27
N ARG A 115 7.96 -0.46 -3.08
CA ARG A 115 6.91 -0.67 -4.07
C ARG A 115 6.69 -2.17 -4.26
N THR A 116 5.44 -2.57 -4.14
CA THR A 116 4.97 -3.88 -4.59
C THR A 116 4.63 -3.83 -6.08
N MET A 117 5.11 -4.82 -6.81
CA MET A 117 4.71 -5.14 -8.18
C MET A 117 3.85 -6.39 -8.14
N ILE A 118 2.71 -6.34 -8.83
CA ILE A 118 1.81 -7.48 -9.03
C ILE A 118 1.44 -7.44 -10.50
N SER A 119 1.78 -8.49 -11.24
CA SER A 119 1.31 -8.65 -12.62
C SER A 119 -0.20 -8.86 -12.65
N GLU A 120 -0.89 -8.24 -13.62
CA GLU A 120 -2.32 -8.46 -13.83
C GLU A 120 -2.61 -9.85 -14.44
N TYR A 121 -1.60 -10.46 -15.07
CA TYR A 121 -1.75 -11.71 -15.82
C TYR A 121 -1.17 -12.93 -15.11
N ASP A 122 -0.24 -12.73 -14.18
CA ASP A 122 0.48 -13.82 -13.53
C ASP A 122 0.67 -13.52 -12.04
N ASP A 123 -0.10 -14.21 -11.20
CA ASP A 123 0.00 -14.10 -9.74
C ASP A 123 1.35 -14.56 -9.17
N SER A 124 2.14 -15.30 -9.96
CA SER A 124 3.49 -15.69 -9.57
C SER A 124 4.51 -14.56 -9.77
N ASP A 125 4.22 -13.57 -10.62
CA ASP A 125 5.05 -12.38 -10.83
C ASP A 125 4.63 -11.25 -9.87
N ARG A 126 4.85 -11.52 -8.58
CA ARG A 126 4.67 -10.55 -7.50
C ARG A 126 5.94 -10.44 -6.67
N TRP A 127 6.42 -9.22 -6.49
CA TRP A 127 7.63 -8.94 -5.72
C TRP A 127 7.62 -7.52 -5.15
N VAL A 128 8.38 -7.32 -4.09
CA VAL A 128 8.57 -6.01 -3.44
C VAL A 128 9.99 -5.52 -3.71
N GLN A 129 10.12 -4.26 -4.10
CA GLN A 129 11.39 -3.55 -4.13
C GLN A 129 11.46 -2.52 -3.02
N PHE A 130 12.62 -2.43 -2.38
CA PHE A 130 12.90 -1.42 -1.35
C PHE A 130 13.89 -0.39 -1.90
N SER A 131 13.58 0.88 -1.67
CA SER A 131 14.41 2.00 -2.13
C SER A 131 15.62 2.21 -1.22
N THR A 132 16.56 3.06 -1.65
CA THR A 132 17.64 3.53 -0.77
C THR A 132 17.14 4.29 0.46
N LYS A 133 15.98 4.96 0.38
CA LYS A 133 15.39 5.67 1.53
C LYS A 133 14.91 4.71 2.61
N PHE A 134 14.43 3.53 2.21
CA PHE A 134 14.06 2.49 3.17
C PHE A 134 15.24 2.13 4.07
N TYR A 135 16.45 2.04 3.52
CA TYR A 135 17.68 1.72 4.26
C TYR A 135 18.39 2.94 4.86
N ALA A 136 17.82 4.15 4.73
CA ALA A 136 18.45 5.34 5.28
C ALA A 136 18.43 5.31 6.81
N HIS A 137 19.50 5.82 7.43
CA HIS A 137 19.62 5.93 8.89
C HIS A 137 18.55 6.83 9.53
N THR A 138 17.87 7.65 8.73
CA THR A 138 16.74 8.48 9.16
C THR A 138 15.46 7.68 9.37
N MET A 139 15.38 6.45 8.87
CA MET A 139 14.26 5.55 9.13
C MET A 139 14.57 4.65 10.33
N THR A 140 13.65 4.63 11.29
CA THR A 140 13.73 3.68 12.41
C THR A 140 13.35 2.28 11.95
N VAL A 141 13.86 1.25 12.64
CA VAL A 141 13.47 -0.15 12.40
C VAL A 141 11.95 -0.35 12.53
N ARG A 142 11.32 0.40 13.43
CA ARG A 142 9.86 0.43 13.59
C ARG A 142 9.15 0.92 12.33
N GLN A 143 9.60 2.03 11.74
CA GLN A 143 9.04 2.57 10.50
C GLN A 143 9.24 1.62 9.32
N GLN A 144 10.45 1.05 9.20
CA GLN A 144 10.78 0.06 8.19
C GLN A 144 9.88 -1.17 8.29
N ALA A 145 9.62 -1.66 9.51
CA ALA A 145 8.74 -2.79 9.75
C ALA A 145 7.28 -2.50 9.36
N GLY A 146 6.80 -1.30 9.69
CA GLY A 146 5.49 -0.84 9.22
C GLY A 146 5.40 -0.81 7.69
N THR A 147 6.44 -0.31 7.01
CA THR A 147 6.53 -0.35 5.54
C THR A 147 6.58 -1.80 5.02
N LEU A 148 7.27 -2.71 5.69
CA LEU A 148 7.29 -4.13 5.30
C LEU A 148 5.87 -4.74 5.40
N ILE A 149 5.13 -4.47 6.47
CA ILE A 149 3.74 -4.92 6.65
C ILE A 149 2.83 -4.32 5.56
N HIS A 150 3.01 -3.03 5.24
CA HIS A 150 2.30 -2.36 4.14
C HIS A 150 2.50 -3.09 2.80
N GLU A 151 3.75 -3.33 2.40
CA GLU A 151 4.04 -4.01 1.14
C GLU A 151 3.60 -5.48 1.15
N ALA A 152 3.73 -6.17 2.29
CA ALA A 152 3.22 -7.52 2.45
C ALA A 152 1.69 -7.57 2.25
N SER A 153 0.96 -6.55 2.70
CA SER A 153 -0.49 -6.48 2.51
C SER A 153 -0.89 -6.37 1.03
N HIS A 154 -0.13 -5.61 0.24
CA HIS A 154 -0.31 -5.58 -1.22
C HIS A 154 -0.04 -6.96 -1.82
N GLN A 155 1.12 -7.55 -1.52
CA GLN A 155 1.55 -8.77 -2.19
C GLN A 155 0.69 -9.99 -1.83
N LEU A 156 0.32 -10.14 -0.55
CA LEU A 156 -0.26 -11.38 -0.05
C LEU A 156 -1.78 -11.44 -0.19
N PHE A 157 -2.47 -10.29 -0.11
CA PHE A 157 -3.94 -10.25 -0.20
C PHE A 157 -4.49 -9.03 -0.94
N ARG A 158 -3.65 -8.36 -1.75
CA ARG A 158 -4.04 -7.29 -2.68
C ARG A 158 -4.75 -6.11 -1.97
N ALA A 159 -4.24 -5.71 -0.82
CA ALA A 159 -4.58 -4.39 -0.28
C ALA A 159 -4.24 -3.29 -1.30
N VAL A 160 -4.83 -2.10 -1.16
CA VAL A 160 -4.67 -0.99 -2.10
C VAL A 160 -4.36 0.32 -1.39
N ASP A 161 -3.65 1.20 -2.09
CA ASP A 161 -3.39 2.58 -1.64
C ASP A 161 -4.38 3.59 -2.21
N LYS A 162 -5.21 3.19 -3.19
CA LYS A 162 -6.04 4.11 -3.96
C LYS A 162 -7.49 3.64 -4.00
N TRP A 163 -8.37 4.63 -3.90
CA TRP A 163 -9.80 4.44 -3.72
C TRP A 163 -10.56 5.34 -4.68
N THR A 164 -11.67 4.84 -5.23
CA THR A 164 -12.60 5.70 -5.96
C THR A 164 -13.34 6.63 -4.98
N ARG A 165 -14.01 7.66 -5.49
CA ARG A 165 -14.82 8.56 -4.63
C ARG A 165 -15.99 7.89 -3.95
N GLU A 166 -16.50 6.83 -4.57
CA GLU A 166 -17.54 5.96 -4.01
C GLU A 166 -16.96 4.97 -2.98
N GLY A 167 -15.67 5.13 -2.64
CA GLY A 167 -14.94 4.30 -1.69
C GLY A 167 -14.85 2.84 -2.12
N LYS A 168 -14.66 2.60 -3.43
CA LYS A 168 -14.29 1.28 -3.92
C LYS A 168 -12.76 1.17 -3.97
N PRO A 169 -12.16 0.10 -3.40
CA PRO A 169 -10.73 -0.14 -3.55
C PRO A 169 -10.45 -0.45 -5.02
N ARG A 170 -9.41 0.17 -5.60
CA ARG A 170 -9.03 -0.12 -6.98
C ARG A 170 -7.51 -0.18 -7.11
N PRO A 171 -6.94 -1.26 -7.67
CA PRO A 171 -5.59 -1.20 -8.19
C PRO A 171 -5.60 -0.19 -9.34
N MET A 172 -5.06 1.00 -9.10
CA MET A 172 -4.97 2.04 -10.12
C MET A 172 -3.51 2.27 -10.46
N THR A 173 -3.19 2.21 -11.74
CA THR A 173 -1.89 2.65 -12.25
C THR A 173 -1.64 4.11 -11.88
N THR A 174 -0.36 4.53 -11.93
CA THR A 174 -0.04 5.96 -11.70
C THR A 174 -0.70 6.85 -12.77
N THR A 175 -0.84 6.35 -14.00
CA THR A 175 -1.46 7.06 -15.12
C THR A 175 -2.97 7.22 -14.92
N GLU A 176 -3.67 6.14 -14.56
CA GLU A 176 -5.11 6.22 -14.22
C GLU A 176 -5.35 7.16 -13.05
N ALA A 177 -4.51 7.12 -12.02
CA ALA A 177 -4.63 8.05 -10.89
C ALA A 177 -4.44 9.51 -11.35
N LYS A 178 -3.46 9.80 -12.20
CA LYS A 178 -3.24 11.15 -12.74
C LYS A 178 -4.41 11.66 -13.60
N ASN A 179 -5.11 10.76 -14.29
CA ASN A 179 -6.19 11.10 -15.21
C ASN A 179 -7.59 11.01 -14.58
N ALA A 180 -7.73 10.26 -13.48
CA ALA A 180 -8.95 10.20 -12.71
C ALA A 180 -9.19 11.59 -12.10
N THR A 181 -10.30 12.21 -12.47
CA THR A 181 -10.62 13.59 -12.06
C THR A 181 -10.73 13.75 -10.54
N ARG A 182 -10.87 12.67 -9.76
CA ARG A 182 -10.57 12.59 -8.32
C ARG A 182 -10.54 11.13 -7.82
N PHE A 183 -9.47 10.72 -7.14
CA PHE A 183 -9.39 9.51 -6.32
C PHE A 183 -9.05 9.89 -4.88
N TYR A 184 -9.33 9.01 -3.92
CA TYR A 184 -8.84 9.15 -2.55
C TYR A 184 -7.58 8.33 -2.36
N CYS A 185 -6.61 8.90 -1.64
CA CYS A 185 -5.37 8.26 -1.29
C CYS A 185 -5.48 7.67 0.12
N GLY A 186 -5.31 6.36 0.20
CA GLY A 186 -5.37 5.57 1.42
C GLY A 186 -4.19 5.73 2.36
N TYR A 187 -3.30 6.70 2.15
CA TYR A 187 -2.18 6.95 3.06
C TYR A 187 -2.64 7.80 4.25
N TYR A 188 -2.12 7.50 5.43
CA TYR A 188 -2.46 8.08 6.72
C TYR A 188 -2.58 9.63 6.70
N HIS A 189 -1.61 10.30 6.08
CA HIS A 189 -1.50 11.76 6.02
C HIS A 189 -2.25 12.40 4.84
N ALA A 190 -3.02 11.62 4.07
CA ALA A 190 -3.80 12.09 2.93
C ALA A 190 -5.31 11.97 3.22
N ASP A 191 -6.05 11.10 2.52
CA ASP A 191 -7.51 10.97 2.65
C ASP A 191 -7.93 9.88 3.65
N PHE A 192 -7.00 9.39 4.47
CA PHE A 192 -7.24 8.23 5.35
C PHE A 192 -8.38 8.42 6.34
N GLU A 193 -8.43 9.56 7.03
CA GLU A 193 -9.53 9.85 7.98
C GLU A 193 -10.88 9.95 7.25
N HIS A 194 -10.90 10.52 6.04
CA HIS A 194 -12.11 10.57 5.22
C HIS A 194 -12.56 9.17 4.81
N LEU A 195 -11.63 8.31 4.38
CA LEU A 195 -11.92 6.93 4.01
C LEU A 195 -12.43 6.10 5.21
N LYS A 196 -11.82 6.24 6.39
CA LYS A 196 -12.33 5.61 7.62
C LYS A 196 -13.74 6.09 7.96
N ALA A 197 -14.03 7.38 7.80
CA ALA A 197 -15.35 7.92 8.11
C ALA A 197 -16.43 7.46 7.12
N THR A 198 -16.07 7.23 5.85
CA THR A 198 -17.04 6.97 4.77
C THR A 198 -17.16 5.51 4.35
N VAL A 199 -16.08 4.73 4.45
CA VAL A 199 -16.00 3.33 4.00
C VAL A 199 -15.23 2.42 4.96
N SER A 200 -15.35 2.64 6.27
CA SER A 200 -14.69 1.80 7.30
C SER A 200 -14.90 0.29 7.13
N GLU A 201 -16.03 -0.14 6.57
CA GLU A 201 -16.35 -1.54 6.32
C GLU A 201 -15.49 -2.21 5.24
N LYS A 202 -14.69 -1.42 4.51
CA LYS A 202 -13.75 -1.88 3.50
C LYS A 202 -12.31 -1.56 3.85
N MET A 203 -12.04 -0.90 4.97
CA MET A 203 -10.67 -0.49 5.32
C MET A 203 -9.73 -1.67 5.58
N ASP A 204 -10.24 -2.90 5.68
CA ASP A 204 -9.47 -4.14 5.60
C ASP A 204 -8.75 -4.34 4.23
N ARG A 205 -9.13 -3.56 3.20
CA ARG A 205 -8.47 -3.52 1.89
C ARG A 205 -7.43 -2.40 1.77
N ASN A 206 -7.24 -1.57 2.78
CA ASN A 206 -6.27 -0.49 2.75
C ASN A 206 -4.93 -0.96 3.35
N ALA A 207 -3.83 -0.77 2.63
CA ALA A 207 -2.52 -1.26 3.06
C ALA A 207 -1.97 -0.51 4.29
N ASP A 208 -2.15 0.81 4.32
CA ASP A 208 -1.66 1.67 5.40
C ASP A 208 -2.42 1.43 6.72
N SER A 209 -3.67 0.93 6.67
CA SER A 209 -4.40 0.45 7.85
C SER A 209 -3.64 -0.65 8.59
N TYR A 210 -3.00 -1.59 7.88
CA TYR A 210 -2.23 -2.66 8.51
C TYR A 210 -0.91 -2.15 9.08
N LYS A 211 -0.27 -1.20 8.41
CA LYS A 211 0.90 -0.51 8.93
C LYS A 211 0.59 0.19 10.25
N ILE A 212 -0.49 0.97 10.29
CA ILE A 212 -0.96 1.66 11.49
C ILE A 212 -1.34 0.64 12.57
N PHE A 213 -2.05 -0.42 12.21
CA PHE A 213 -2.47 -1.45 13.15
C PHE A 213 -1.27 -2.15 13.79
N GLY A 214 -0.26 -2.56 13.00
CA GLY A 214 0.97 -3.17 13.52
C GLY A 214 1.71 -2.28 14.50
N HIS A 215 1.84 -0.99 14.17
CA HIS A 215 2.43 -0.02 15.06
C HIS A 215 1.64 0.12 16.36
N LEU A 216 0.34 0.45 16.28
CA LEU A 216 -0.50 0.70 17.46
C LEU A 216 -0.64 -0.54 18.34
N ALA A 217 -0.65 -1.74 17.75
CA ALA A 217 -0.73 -2.99 18.51
C ALA A 217 0.52 -3.22 19.36
N LYS A 218 1.72 -2.87 18.88
CA LYS A 218 2.98 -3.04 19.63
C LYS A 218 3.28 -1.88 20.57
N TYR A 219 3.00 -0.65 20.15
CA TYR A 219 3.49 0.56 20.82
C TYR A 219 2.38 1.38 21.49
N GLY A 220 1.12 1.05 21.27
CA GLY A 220 -0.01 1.81 21.80
C GLY A 220 -0.14 3.20 21.17
N PHE A 221 -0.75 4.13 21.90
CA PHE A 221 -1.00 5.53 21.48
C PHE A 221 0.06 6.52 22.00
N ASP A 222 1.24 6.02 22.36
CA ASP A 222 2.37 6.81 22.81
C ASP A 222 2.75 7.90 21.77
N VAL A 223 3.30 9.02 22.28
CA VAL A 223 3.66 10.25 21.53
C VAL A 223 4.55 10.00 20.30
N SER A 224 5.26 8.88 20.25
CA SER A 224 6.08 8.44 19.12
C SER A 224 5.26 8.16 17.86
N TYR A 225 3.95 7.90 17.96
CA TYR A 225 3.10 7.69 16.78
C TYR A 225 3.16 8.88 15.80
N ALA A 226 3.11 10.13 16.28
CA ALA A 226 3.22 11.29 15.40
C ALA A 226 4.62 11.43 14.78
N ASN A 227 5.66 11.00 15.50
CA ASN A 227 7.06 11.07 15.05
C ASN A 227 7.44 9.94 14.09
N ASP A 228 6.78 8.78 14.19
CA ASP A 228 7.05 7.63 13.32
C ASP A 228 6.28 7.70 12.00
N PHE A 229 5.29 8.58 11.89
CA PHE A 229 4.59 8.87 10.64
C PHE A 229 4.72 10.36 10.25
N PRO A 230 5.95 10.91 10.04
CA PRO A 230 6.09 12.33 9.75
C PRO A 230 5.37 12.67 8.44
N HIS A 231 4.60 13.75 8.48
CA HIS A 231 3.93 14.32 7.31
C HIS A 231 4.88 14.61 6.13
N GLU A 232 6.18 14.73 6.39
CA GLU A 232 7.21 15.17 5.45
C GLU A 232 7.69 14.10 4.44
N TRP A 233 7.39 12.81 4.65
CA TRP A 233 7.94 11.74 3.82
C TRP A 233 7.23 11.53 2.50
N LEU A 234 6.13 12.23 2.27
CA LEU A 234 5.42 12.23 0.99
C LEU A 234 5.19 13.68 0.60
N GLU A 235 5.50 14.01 -0.66
CA GLU A 235 5.10 15.31 -1.19
C GLU A 235 3.60 15.46 -0.96
N PRO A 236 3.09 16.66 -0.64
CA PRO A 236 1.66 16.89 -0.59
C PRO A 236 1.06 16.22 -1.83
N PRO A 237 -0.07 15.48 -1.70
CA PRO A 237 -0.71 14.90 -2.86
C PRO A 237 -0.72 15.98 -3.93
N ILE A 238 -0.29 15.65 -5.15
CA ILE A 238 -0.46 16.54 -6.29
C ILE A 238 -1.98 16.63 -6.50
N VAL A 239 -2.65 17.34 -5.60
CA VAL A 239 -3.83 18.09 -5.89
C VAL A 239 -3.27 19.14 -6.82
N SER A 240 -3.18 18.78 -8.11
CA SER A 240 -3.28 19.80 -9.12
C SER A 240 -4.63 20.43 -8.81
N VAL A 241 -4.62 21.49 -8.01
CA VAL A 241 -5.65 22.50 -8.10
C VAL A 241 -5.49 22.96 -9.54
N GLN A 242 -6.18 22.27 -10.45
CA GLN A 242 -6.52 22.86 -11.72
C GLN A 242 -7.26 24.10 -11.28
N LYS A 243 -6.56 25.24 -11.28
CA LYS A 243 -7.21 26.55 -11.29
C LYS A 243 -8.38 26.37 -12.25
N PRO A 244 -9.62 26.63 -11.84
CA PRO A 244 -10.76 26.46 -12.72
C PRO A 244 -10.35 27.08 -14.04
N ARG A 245 -10.31 26.26 -15.10
CA ARG A 245 -9.97 26.74 -16.43
C ARG A 245 -10.92 27.90 -16.63
N THR A 246 -10.42 29.12 -16.56
CA THR A 246 -11.18 30.28 -16.98
C THR A 246 -11.51 29.97 -18.41
N ILE A 247 -12.75 29.57 -18.65
CA ILE A 247 -13.28 29.41 -19.99
C ILE A 247 -12.96 30.75 -20.64
N PRO A 248 -12.09 30.81 -21.66
CA PRO A 248 -11.83 32.06 -22.33
C PRO A 248 -13.19 32.59 -22.74
N ARG A 249 -13.53 33.76 -22.19
CA ARG A 249 -14.75 34.50 -22.51
C ARG A 249 -14.87 34.45 -24.04
N PRO A 250 -16.02 34.06 -24.61
CA PRO A 250 -16.18 34.00 -26.05
C PRO A 250 -15.73 35.35 -26.61
N LEU A 251 -14.66 35.33 -27.40
CA LEU A 251 -14.23 36.50 -28.13
C LEU A 251 -15.44 36.91 -28.97
N GLY A 252 -15.92 38.12 -28.72
CA GLY A 252 -16.98 38.73 -29.53
C GLY A 252 -16.64 38.68 -31.02
N PRO A 253 -17.63 38.92 -31.90
CA PRO A 253 -17.48 38.76 -33.33
C PRO A 253 -16.20 39.44 -33.85
N ARG A 254 -15.28 38.63 -34.39
CA ARG A 254 -14.09 39.10 -35.10
C ARG A 254 -14.55 39.95 -36.28
N VAL A 255 -14.37 41.26 -36.18
CA VAL A 255 -14.36 42.15 -37.34
C VAL A 255 -13.20 41.71 -38.23
N ARG A 256 -13.54 41.25 -39.45
CA ARG A 256 -12.55 40.87 -40.46
C ARG A 256 -11.97 42.14 -41.07
N ASP A 257 -10.77 42.53 -40.63
CA ASP A 257 -9.95 43.43 -41.42
C ASP A 257 -9.46 42.72 -42.67
N ARG A 258 -9.91 43.22 -43.82
CA ARG A 258 -9.40 42.87 -45.15
C ARG A 258 -8.13 43.70 -45.39
N GLY A 259 -6.97 43.06 -45.32
CA GLY A 259 -5.68 43.61 -45.74
C GLY A 259 -5.02 42.74 -46.82
N PRO A 260 -4.09 43.29 -47.63
CA PRO A 260 -4.02 43.03 -49.06
C PRO A 260 -3.27 41.75 -49.46
N LYS A 261 -3.72 41.21 -50.60
CA LYS A 261 -3.11 40.11 -51.35
C LYS A 261 -1.69 40.48 -51.79
N THR A 262 -0.70 39.69 -51.41
CA THR A 262 0.58 39.61 -52.12
C THR A 262 0.77 38.19 -52.64
N THR A 263 0.69 38.07 -53.95
CA THR A 263 1.09 36.93 -54.77
C THR A 263 2.60 36.74 -54.73
N ASN A 264 3.08 35.50 -54.55
CA ASN A 264 4.33 34.98 -55.12
C ASN A 264 4.28 33.45 -55.02
N LYS A 265 4.07 32.72 -56.11
CA LYS A 265 5.01 32.31 -57.18
C LYS A 265 5.63 30.93 -56.87
N ALA A 266 5.31 30.00 -57.75
CA ALA A 266 5.55 28.56 -57.68
C ALA A 266 7.01 28.16 -57.94
N ILE A 267 7.47 27.14 -57.21
CA ILE A 267 8.54 26.16 -57.55
C ILE A 267 8.16 24.91 -56.71
N GLY A 268 8.00 23.67 -57.16
CA GLY A 268 8.41 22.98 -58.37
C GLY A 268 9.29 21.77 -58.01
N LYS A 269 8.72 20.55 -58.11
CA LYS A 269 9.37 19.20 -58.24
C LYS A 269 9.92 18.49 -56.96
N PRO A 270 10.29 17.18 -57.02
CA PRO A 270 9.40 16.03 -57.25
C PRO A 270 9.70 14.82 -56.30
N LEU A 271 8.89 13.77 -56.46
CA LEU A 271 8.96 12.44 -55.82
C LEU A 271 10.29 11.67 -56.00
N SER A 272 10.73 11.01 -54.93
CA SER A 272 11.48 9.74 -54.91
C SER A 272 11.22 9.12 -53.51
N GLY A 273 10.83 7.86 -53.28
CA GLY A 273 10.98 6.62 -54.03
C GLY A 273 12.17 5.84 -53.46
N ARG A 274 11.97 4.93 -52.49
CA ARG A 274 12.92 3.83 -52.20
C ARG A 274 12.29 2.65 -51.43
N PRO A 275 12.88 1.44 -51.55
CA PRO A 275 12.15 0.17 -51.63
C PRO A 275 12.29 -0.75 -50.42
N SER A 276 11.46 -1.79 -50.46
CA SER A 276 11.57 -3.08 -49.77
C SER A 276 12.96 -3.72 -49.90
N GLN A 277 13.48 -4.26 -48.79
CA GLN A 277 14.36 -5.44 -48.83
C GLN A 277 13.94 -6.44 -47.75
N LYS A 278 13.73 -7.67 -48.22
CA LYS A 278 13.65 -8.92 -47.45
C LYS A 278 15.06 -9.41 -47.14
N SER A 279 15.23 -10.05 -45.99
CA SER A 279 16.14 -11.17 -45.74
C SER A 279 15.50 -12.03 -44.66
#